data_AF-A0A937NN57-F1
#
_entry.id   AF-A0A937NN57-F1
#
_cell.length_a   1.000
_cell.length_b   1.000
_cell.length_c   1.000
_cell.angle_alpha   90.00
_cell.angle_beta   90.00
_cell.angle_gamma   90.00
#
_symmetry.space_group_name_H-M   'P 1'
#
loop_
_entity.id
_entity.type
_entity.pdbx_description
1 polymer ?
#
loop_
_entity_poly.entity_id
_entity_poly.type
_entity_poly.pdbx_seq_one_letter_code
_entity_poly.pdbx_strand_id
1 'polypeptide(L)'
;MTFDWWSKTEGDYHDYFFWGVSIDGNDFQGNRRTGDWSTWTTGELVDFSNVHQLGNLLGEEQIWIAFVFSSDSSVTDEGSYVDNVLLRKWVGASPSRSERQVTHWRTLRPNRTLEFASLRLNQ
;
A
#
# COMPACT_ATOMS: atom_id res chain seq x y z
N MET A 1 -4.18 7.13 -2.75
CA MET A 1 -3.20 7.28 -3.85
C MET A 1 -3.82 8.20 -4.90
N THR A 2 -3.03 8.97 -5.64
CA THR A 2 -3.51 9.71 -6.82
C THR A 2 -2.74 9.29 -8.05
N PHE A 3 -3.34 9.35 -9.23
CA PHE A 3 -2.67 9.11 -10.51
C PHE A 3 -3.40 9.82 -11.65
N ASP A 4 -2.75 9.94 -12.80
CA ASP A 4 -3.34 10.45 -14.02
C ASP A 4 -3.51 9.31 -15.01
N TRP A 5 -4.57 9.37 -15.83
CA TRP A 5 -4.81 8.36 -16.85
C TRP A 5 -5.44 8.94 -18.11
N TRP A 6 -5.17 8.26 -19.22
CA TRP A 6 -5.77 8.49 -20.53
C TRP A 6 -6.19 7.13 -21.08
N SER A 7 -7.32 7.05 -21.77
CA SER A 7 -7.72 5.78 -22.38
C SER A 7 -8.55 5.98 -23.63
N LYS A 8 -8.31 5.14 -24.64
CA LYS A 8 -9.22 4.96 -25.75
C LYS A 8 -9.29 3.47 -26.07
N THR A 9 -10.46 2.89 -25.87
CA THR A 9 -10.68 1.45 -26.01
C THR A 9 -11.90 1.20 -26.88
N GLU A 10 -12.07 -0.03 -27.40
CA GLU A 10 -13.37 -0.44 -27.92
C GLU A 10 -14.47 -0.14 -26.89
N GLY A 11 -15.59 0.40 -27.36
CA GLY A 11 -16.75 0.76 -26.53
C GLY A 11 -17.53 -0.47 -26.02
N ASP A 12 -18.70 -0.23 -25.45
CA ASP A 12 -19.65 -1.29 -25.03
C ASP A 12 -19.07 -2.40 -24.13
N TYR A 13 -18.02 -2.09 -23.37
CA TYR A 13 -17.37 -2.98 -22.39
C TYR A 13 -16.57 -4.16 -22.99
N HIS A 14 -16.24 -4.12 -24.27
CA HIS A 14 -15.38 -5.11 -24.93
C HIS A 14 -13.94 -5.02 -24.41
N ASP A 15 -13.36 -3.82 -24.57
CA ASP A 15 -12.09 -3.45 -23.99
C ASP A 15 -12.31 -2.52 -22.79
N TYR A 16 -11.42 -2.60 -21.80
CA TYR A 16 -11.47 -1.69 -20.67
C TYR A 16 -10.12 -1.45 -20.00
N PHE A 17 -10.00 -0.25 -19.44
CA PHE A 17 -9.02 0.09 -18.43
C PHE A 17 -9.63 -0.11 -17.04
N PHE A 18 -8.94 -0.83 -16.17
CA PHE A 18 -9.31 -1.06 -14.78
C PHE A 18 -8.20 -0.61 -13.84
N TRP A 19 -8.59 -0.02 -12.71
CA TRP A 19 -7.72 0.15 -11.56
C TRP A 19 -8.43 -0.29 -10.28
N GLY A 20 -7.70 -0.99 -9.43
CA GLY A 20 -8.28 -1.55 -8.22
C GLY A 20 -7.24 -1.94 -7.17
N VAL A 21 -7.76 -2.39 -6.04
CA VAL A 21 -7.00 -2.73 -4.85
C VAL A 21 -7.40 -4.12 -4.35
N SER A 22 -6.44 -4.83 -3.75
CA SER A 22 -6.66 -6.17 -3.20
C SER A 22 -5.89 -6.34 -1.89
N ILE A 23 -6.43 -7.15 -0.98
CA ILE A 23 -5.77 -7.56 0.27
C ILE A 23 -5.02 -8.90 0.15
N ASP A 24 -5.33 -9.69 -0.88
CA ASP A 24 -4.77 -11.04 -1.06
C ASP A 24 -3.98 -11.20 -2.36
N GLY A 25 -4.05 -10.21 -3.25
CA GLY A 25 -3.38 -10.21 -4.55
C GLY A 25 -4.09 -11.00 -5.64
N ASN A 26 -5.26 -11.58 -5.35
CA ASN A 26 -6.07 -12.33 -6.32
C ASN A 26 -7.35 -11.58 -6.68
N ASP A 27 -8.09 -11.11 -5.68
CA ASP A 27 -9.39 -10.45 -5.88
C ASP A 27 -9.26 -8.93 -5.73
N PHE A 28 -9.51 -8.20 -6.83
CA PHE A 28 -9.36 -6.75 -6.87
C PHE A 28 -10.72 -6.04 -6.91
N GLN A 29 -10.89 -5.07 -6.01
CA GLN A 29 -12.02 -4.15 -5.99
C GLN A 29 -11.62 -2.82 -6.59
N GLY A 30 -12.38 -2.32 -7.56
CA GLY A 30 -11.95 -1.16 -8.33
C GLY A 30 -12.95 -0.66 -9.34
N ASN A 31 -12.49 0.25 -10.18
CA ASN A 31 -13.27 0.90 -11.24
C ASN A 31 -12.80 0.42 -12.60
N ARG A 32 -13.72 0.38 -13.57
CA ARG A 32 -13.39 0.20 -14.99
C ARG A 32 -13.92 1.34 -15.84
N ARG A 33 -13.23 1.59 -16.96
CA ARG A 33 -13.58 2.56 -18.00
C ARG A 33 -13.40 1.92 -19.37
N THR A 34 -14.34 2.23 -20.26
CA THR A 34 -14.39 1.76 -21.65
C THR A 34 -14.73 2.95 -22.54
N GLY A 35 -14.42 2.86 -23.83
CA GLY A 35 -14.69 3.89 -24.83
C GLY A 35 -13.62 4.98 -24.88
N ASP A 36 -14.03 6.14 -25.37
CA ASP A 36 -13.13 7.26 -25.67
C ASP A 36 -13.01 8.24 -24.49
N TRP A 37 -11.86 8.17 -23.83
CA TRP A 37 -11.38 9.11 -22.81
C TRP A 37 -10.09 9.76 -23.30
N SER A 38 -10.06 10.23 -24.56
CA SER A 38 -8.87 10.78 -25.20
C SER A 38 -8.41 12.14 -24.67
N THR A 39 -8.70 12.44 -23.41
CA THR A 39 -8.21 13.59 -22.64
C THR A 39 -7.69 13.08 -21.31
N TRP A 40 -6.51 13.54 -20.89
CA TRP A 40 -5.95 13.17 -19.59
C TRP A 40 -6.92 13.51 -18.46
N THR A 41 -7.32 12.47 -17.73
CA THR A 41 -7.99 12.60 -16.43
C THR A 41 -6.90 12.70 -15.38
N THR A 42 -6.84 13.84 -14.68
CA THR A 42 -5.77 14.12 -13.73
C THR A 42 -6.23 14.01 -12.28
N GLY A 43 -5.36 13.49 -11.42
CA GLY A 43 -5.59 13.40 -9.99
C GLY A 43 -6.67 12.38 -9.57
N GLU A 44 -6.88 11.32 -10.35
CA GLU A 44 -7.79 10.23 -10.00
C GLU A 44 -7.43 9.66 -8.62
N LEU A 45 -8.38 9.68 -7.70
CA LEU A 45 -8.16 9.35 -6.30
C LEU A 45 -8.59 7.91 -6.01
N VAL A 46 -7.64 7.11 -5.52
CA VAL A 46 -7.94 5.85 -4.83
C VAL A 46 -7.89 6.11 -3.32
N ASP A 47 -9.06 6.16 -2.70
CA ASP A 47 -9.19 6.30 -1.25
C ASP A 47 -9.14 4.93 -0.56
N PHE A 48 -8.04 4.68 0.16
CA PHE A 48 -7.85 3.43 0.90
C PHE A 48 -8.60 3.41 2.24
N SER A 49 -9.18 4.51 2.68
CA SER A 49 -9.94 4.55 3.94
C SER A 49 -11.35 3.98 3.81
N ASN A 50 -11.85 3.84 2.59
CA ASN A 50 -13.18 3.31 2.30
C ASN A 50 -13.25 2.69 0.90
N VAL A 51 -12.75 1.47 0.79
CA VAL A 51 -12.77 0.67 -0.43
C VAL A 51 -14.06 -0.13 -0.50
N HIS A 52 -14.70 -0.16 -1.67
CA HIS A 52 -15.90 -0.95 -1.90
C HIS A 52 -15.66 -2.43 -1.54
N GLN A 53 -16.57 -3.03 -0.76
CA GLN A 53 -16.52 -4.41 -0.24
C GLN A 53 -15.37 -4.75 0.74
N LEU A 54 -14.25 -3.99 0.74
CA LEU A 54 -13.10 -4.25 1.62
C LEU A 54 -13.04 -3.32 2.85
N GLY A 55 -13.73 -2.17 2.82
CA GLY A 55 -13.72 -1.20 3.91
C GLY A 55 -12.41 -0.42 4.02
N ASN A 56 -11.95 -0.18 5.24
CA ASN A 56 -10.75 0.62 5.51
C ASN A 56 -9.49 -0.25 5.45
N LEU A 57 -8.59 0.07 4.52
CA LEU A 57 -7.31 -0.62 4.32
C LEU A 57 -6.10 0.12 4.93
N LEU A 58 -6.32 1.23 5.64
CA LEU A 58 -5.23 1.97 6.27
C LEU A 58 -4.66 1.17 7.46
N GLY A 59 -3.37 0.89 7.41
CA GLY A 59 -2.65 0.14 8.45
C GLY A 59 -2.52 -1.35 8.14
N GLU A 60 -3.12 -1.84 7.06
CA GLU A 60 -2.85 -3.18 6.55
C GLU A 60 -1.37 -3.36 6.23
N GLU A 61 -0.81 -4.53 6.58
CA GLU A 61 0.62 -4.81 6.41
C GLU A 61 1.00 -4.82 4.93
N GLN A 62 0.09 -5.28 4.08
CA GLN A 62 0.27 -5.36 2.64
C GLN A 62 -1.07 -5.17 1.94
N ILE A 63 -1.04 -4.39 0.87
CA ILE A 63 -2.12 -4.31 -0.12
C ILE A 63 -1.50 -4.37 -1.51
N TRP A 64 -2.29 -4.81 -2.48
CA TRP A 64 -1.96 -4.81 -3.89
C TRP A 64 -2.75 -3.72 -4.61
N ILE A 65 -2.12 -3.08 -5.57
CA ILE A 65 -2.74 -2.08 -6.45
C ILE A 65 -2.50 -2.56 -7.88
N ALA A 66 -3.56 -2.63 -8.67
CA ALA A 66 -3.48 -3.06 -10.06
C ALA A 66 -3.97 -1.96 -11.00
N PHE A 67 -3.27 -1.82 -12.11
CA PHE A 67 -3.72 -1.15 -13.33
C PHE A 67 -3.75 -2.21 -14.42
N VAL A 68 -4.91 -2.43 -15.03
CA VAL A 68 -5.13 -3.52 -15.98
C VAL A 68 -5.79 -2.96 -17.23
N PHE A 69 -5.14 -3.14 -18.37
CA PHE A 69 -5.82 -3.06 -19.67
C PHE A 69 -6.23 -4.47 -20.06
N SER A 70 -7.53 -4.66 -20.32
CA SER A 70 -8.09 -5.91 -20.82
C SER A 70 -8.73 -5.63 -22.16
N SER A 71 -8.45 -6.51 -23.12
CA SER A 71 -8.99 -6.40 -24.48
C SER A 71 -9.48 -7.75 -24.96
N ASP A 72 -10.49 -7.74 -25.84
CA ASP A 72 -10.94 -8.93 -26.55
C ASP A 72 -10.16 -9.14 -27.86
N SER A 73 -10.63 -10.02 -28.75
CA SER A 73 -9.97 -10.32 -30.03
C SER A 73 -10.50 -9.48 -31.20
N SER A 74 -11.27 -8.43 -30.94
CA SER A 74 -11.91 -7.54 -31.91
C SER A 74 -11.38 -6.10 -31.78
N VAL A 75 -11.93 -5.20 -32.61
CA VAL A 75 -11.66 -3.75 -32.74
C VAL A 75 -10.54 -3.20 -31.83
N THR A 76 -9.40 -2.91 -32.44
CA THR A 76 -8.25 -2.35 -31.71
C THR A 76 -8.28 -0.82 -31.74
N ASP A 77 -8.34 -0.21 -30.56
CA ASP A 77 -8.04 1.20 -30.34
C ASP A 77 -6.65 1.38 -29.68
N GLU A 78 -6.31 2.61 -29.28
CA GLU A 78 -4.97 2.96 -28.81
C GLU A 78 -4.59 2.30 -27.47
N GLY A 79 -5.56 2.04 -26.60
CA GLY A 79 -5.35 1.44 -25.28
C GLY A 79 -5.32 2.49 -24.17
N SER A 80 -4.52 2.23 -23.12
CA SER A 80 -4.56 3.03 -21.89
C SER A 80 -3.16 3.40 -21.41
N TYR A 81 -3.03 4.63 -20.92
CA TYR A 81 -1.80 5.14 -20.33
C TYR A 81 -2.05 5.60 -18.90
N VAL A 82 -1.05 5.40 -18.05
CA VAL A 82 -1.06 5.81 -16.64
C VAL A 82 0.21 6.61 -16.37
N ASP A 83 0.06 7.74 -15.68
CA ASP A 83 1.18 8.59 -15.31
C ASP A 83 0.98 9.21 -13.91
N ASN A 84 2.01 9.85 -13.37
CA ASN A 84 2.01 10.61 -12.11
C ASN A 84 1.45 9.82 -10.92
N VAL A 85 1.72 8.51 -10.87
CA VAL A 85 1.29 7.64 -9.77
C VAL A 85 1.97 8.07 -8.47
N LEU A 86 1.17 8.58 -7.54
CA LEU A 86 1.61 9.08 -6.25
C LEU A 86 0.92 8.32 -5.11
N LEU A 87 1.67 7.39 -4.52
CA LEU A 87 1.29 6.71 -3.28
C LEU A 87 1.91 7.45 -2.08
N ARG A 88 1.06 7.92 -1.17
CA ARG A 88 1.47 8.56 0.08
C ARG A 88 1.00 7.73 1.25
N LYS A 89 1.88 7.54 2.22
CA LYS A 89 1.56 6.95 3.52
C LYS A 89 2.00 7.88 4.63
N TRP A 90 1.17 7.96 5.67
CA TRP A 90 1.56 8.62 6.91
C TRP A 90 2.38 7.62 7.73
N VAL A 91 3.64 7.96 7.99
CA VAL A 91 4.44 7.29 9.00
C VAL A 91 4.42 8.17 10.24
N GLY A 92 3.67 7.77 11.27
CA GLY A 92 3.87 8.37 12.58
C GLY A 92 5.32 8.14 13.02
N ALA A 93 5.85 9.00 13.90
CA ALA A 93 7.08 8.64 14.59
C ALA A 93 6.83 7.27 15.25
N SER A 94 7.63 6.25 14.93
CA SER A 94 7.62 5.03 15.71
C SER A 94 7.73 5.46 17.18
N PRO A 95 6.93 4.91 18.13
CA PRO A 95 7.42 4.93 19.50
C PRO A 95 8.81 4.32 19.36
N SER A 96 9.85 5.10 19.72
CA SER A 96 11.16 4.52 19.87
C SER A 96 10.91 3.26 20.66
N ARG A 97 11.23 2.09 20.09
CA ARG A 97 11.29 0.87 20.88
C ARG A 97 12.06 1.34 22.09
N SER A 98 11.46 1.31 23.28
CA SER A 98 12.26 1.43 24.47
C SER A 98 13.09 0.16 24.48
N GLU A 99 14.17 0.17 23.69
CA GLU A 99 15.42 -0.30 24.18
C GLU A 99 15.50 0.38 25.53
N ARG A 100 15.14 -0.38 26.57
CA ARG A 100 15.49 -0.02 27.92
C ARG A 100 16.92 0.43 27.78
N GLN A 101 17.15 1.74 27.92
CA GLN A 101 18.48 2.25 28.13
C GLN A 101 18.93 1.49 29.39
N VAL A 102 19.66 0.40 29.19
CA VAL A 102 20.34 -0.27 30.28
C VAL A 102 21.45 0.71 30.62
N THR A 103 21.13 1.71 31.43
CA THR A 103 22.10 2.60 32.04
C THR A 103 22.87 1.79 33.05
N HIS A 104 23.85 1.02 32.57
CA HIS A 104 24.88 0.45 33.41
C HIS A 104 26.16 0.25 32.60
N TRP A 105 26.80 1.35 32.20
CA TRP A 105 28.27 1.33 32.15
C TRP A 105 28.77 1.32 33.59
N ARG A 106 28.78 0.13 34.21
CA ARG A 106 29.60 -0.08 35.40
C ARG A 106 31.04 -0.08 34.93
N THR A 107 31.74 1.02 35.16
CA THR A 107 33.21 1.04 35.12
C THR A 107 33.71 -0.05 36.07
N LEU A 108 34.20 -1.15 35.51
CA LEU A 108 34.87 -2.19 36.28
C LEU A 108 36.16 -1.58 36.86
N ARG A 109 36.22 -1.41 38.18
CA ARG A 109 37.50 -1.22 38.88
C ARG A 109 38.07 -2.61 39.18
N PRO A 110 39.35 -2.88 38.91
CA PRO A 110 39.91 -4.21 39.00
C PRO A 110 40.23 -4.56 40.46
N ASN A 111 39.24 -4.75 41.34
CA ASN A 111 39.40 -5.56 42.57
C ASN A 111 38.12 -5.76 43.44
N ARG A 112 37.01 -6.26 42.88
CA ARG A 112 35.89 -6.71 43.73
C ARG A 112 35.28 -8.00 43.19
N THR A 113 35.26 -9.02 44.05
CA THR A 113 34.60 -10.32 43.87
C THR A 113 33.13 -10.13 43.48
N LEU A 114 32.66 -10.90 42.49
CA LEU A 114 31.26 -10.93 42.06
C LEU A 114 30.43 -11.70 43.09
N GLU A 115 29.56 -11.02 43.82
CA GLU A 115 28.40 -11.68 44.44
C GLU A 115 27.22 -11.59 43.47
N PHE A 116 26.77 -12.75 42.99
CA PHE A 116 25.57 -12.84 42.17
C PHE A 116 24.35 -12.75 43.08
N ALA A 117 23.67 -11.60 43.07
CA ALA A 117 22.35 -11.48 43.68
C ALA A 117 21.35 -12.32 42.87
N SER A 118 20.83 -13.36 43.50
CA SER A 118 19.84 -14.30 42.96
C SER A 118 18.54 -13.57 42.54
N LEU A 119 18.10 -13.81 41.30
CA LEU A 119 16.74 -13.53 40.85
C LEU A 119 15.76 -14.47 41.55
N ARG A 120 14.85 -13.94 42.38
CA ARG A 120 13.67 -14.68 42.81
C ARG A 120 12.57 -14.49 41.78
N LEU A 121 12.13 -15.56 41.15
CA LEU A 121 10.82 -15.61 40.48
C LEU A 121 9.77 -15.88 41.56
N ASN A 122 8.75 -15.02 41.60
CA ASN A 122 7.56 -15.24 42.41
C ASN A 122 6.78 -16.44 41.84
N GLN A 123 6.44 -17.39 42.72
CA GLN A 123 5.21 -18.18 42.62
C GLN A 123 4.30 -17.76 43.76
#